data_AF-A0A353H212-F1
#
_entry.id   AF-A0A353H212-F1
#
_cell.length_a   1.000
_cell.length_b   1.000
_cell.length_c   1.000
_cell.angle_alpha   90.00
_cell.angle_beta   90.00
_cell.angle_gamma   90.00
#
_symmetry.space_group_name_H-M   'P 1'
#
loop_
_entity.id
_entity.type
_entity.pdbx_description
1 polymer ?
#
loop_
_entity_poly.entity_id
_entity_poly.type
_entity_poly.pdbx_seq_one_letter_code
_entity_poly.pdbx_strand_id
1 'polypeptide(L)'
;MKRLYLLAAQGSWDALVFFLPLTSLPLLSRVMGGTDVAPLSMVFLAILILIWFLPRFLRGAGVPIQSVPLIIFALAAVVSSLLAFFQVVPSFKNEGLWKNEFSSLVSLGIGVCFYLVASLWISDEAKLKRFFRIVNLSGGLALLYAMV
;
A
#
# COMPACT_ATOMS: atom_id res chain seq x y z
N MET A 1 22.71 -16.72 0.06
CA MET A 1 22.11 -15.37 0.18
C MET A 1 20.80 -15.19 -0.59
N LYS A 2 20.68 -15.55 -1.89
CA LYS A 2 19.42 -15.41 -2.66
C LYS A 2 18.19 -16.08 -2.02
N ARG A 3 18.35 -17.25 -1.39
CA ARG A 3 17.25 -17.98 -0.73
C ARG A 3 16.72 -17.27 0.52
N LEU A 4 17.63 -16.75 1.36
CA LEU A 4 17.27 -16.01 2.58
C LEU A 4 16.49 -14.72 2.24
N TYR A 5 16.95 -14.01 1.21
CA TYR A 5 16.29 -12.83 0.65
C TYR A 5 14.86 -13.12 0.18
N LEU A 6 14.64 -14.21 -0.57
CA LEU A 6 13.32 -14.57 -1.06
C LEU A 6 12.38 -15.00 0.07
N LEU A 7 12.91 -15.69 1.09
CA LEU A 7 12.14 -16.06 2.28
C LEU A 7 11.72 -14.84 3.10
N ALA A 8 12.64 -13.87 3.29
CA ALA A 8 12.32 -12.62 3.97
C ALA A 8 11.23 -11.84 3.23
N ALA A 9 11.37 -11.67 1.90
CA ALA A 9 10.37 -11.00 1.08
C ALA A 9 9.01 -11.74 1.11
N GLN A 10 9.01 -13.07 1.07
CA GLN A 10 7.78 -13.86 1.18
C GLN A 10 7.12 -13.70 2.55
N GLY A 11 7.89 -13.74 3.64
CA GLY A 11 7.37 -13.53 4.99
C GLY A 11 6.77 -12.14 5.15
N SER A 12 7.43 -11.10 4.64
CA SER A 12 6.90 -9.72 4.63
C SER A 12 5.63 -9.61 3.79
N TRP A 13 5.54 -10.29 2.64
CA TRP A 13 4.34 -10.33 1.82
C TRP A 13 3.18 -11.03 2.54
N ASP A 14 3.40 -12.20 3.12
CA ASP A 14 2.36 -12.93 3.81
C ASP A 14 1.84 -12.16 5.03
N ALA A 15 2.73 -11.51 5.78
CA ALA A 15 2.37 -10.62 6.88
C ALA A 15 1.56 -9.42 6.38
N LEU A 16 2.02 -8.74 5.33
CA LEU A 16 1.30 -7.64 4.70
C LEU A 16 -0.14 -8.05 4.34
N VAL A 17 -0.31 -9.19 3.66
CA VAL A 17 -1.61 -9.68 3.22
C VAL A 17 -2.49 -10.08 4.40
N PHE A 18 -1.92 -10.73 5.42
CA PHE A 18 -2.65 -11.13 6.62
C PHE A 18 -3.15 -9.93 7.42
N PHE A 19 -2.37 -8.86 7.49
CA PHE A 19 -2.75 -7.66 8.23
C PHE A 19 -3.69 -6.74 7.45
N LEU A 20 -3.87 -6.90 6.13
CA LEU A 20 -4.75 -6.03 5.34
C LEU A 20 -6.18 -5.94 5.94
N PRO A 21 -6.92 -7.05 6.17
CA PRO A 21 -8.28 -6.97 6.72
C PRO A 21 -8.32 -6.53 8.19
N LEU A 22 -7.23 -6.77 8.93
CA LEU A 22 -7.12 -6.43 10.35
C LEU A 22 -6.79 -4.95 10.56
N THR A 23 -6.08 -4.32 9.61
CA THR A 23 -5.74 -2.88 9.69
C THR A 23 -6.96 -1.96 9.56
N SER A 24 -8.08 -2.46 9.03
CA SER A 24 -9.37 -1.77 8.99
C SER A 24 -10.19 -1.88 10.29
N LEU A 25 -9.68 -2.55 11.33
CA LEU A 25 -10.41 -2.70 12.59
C LEU A 25 -10.41 -1.39 13.42
N PRO A 26 -11.57 -0.94 13.94
CA PRO A 26 -11.70 0.32 14.69
C PRO A 26 -10.83 0.38 15.95
N LEU A 27 -10.52 -0.77 16.56
CA LEU A 27 -9.70 -0.82 17.77
C LEU A 27 -8.23 -0.55 17.48
N LEU A 28 -7.71 -1.05 16.35
CA LEU A 28 -6.35 -0.76 15.91
C LEU A 28 -6.21 0.70 15.47
N SER A 29 -7.22 1.27 14.80
CA SER A 29 -7.19 2.69 14.41
C SER A 29 -7.21 3.62 15.62
N ARG A 30 -7.98 3.30 16.68
CA ARG A 30 -8.00 4.09 17.93
C ARG A 30 -6.68 4.05 18.70
N VAL A 31 -6.03 2.89 18.80
CA VAL A 31 -4.71 2.77 19.46
C VAL A 31 -3.61 3.48 18.65
N MET A 32 -3.77 3.56 17.33
CA MET A 32 -2.80 4.17 16.40
C MET A 32 -3.05 5.68 16.15
N GLY A 33 -3.95 6.33 16.91
CA GLY A 33 -4.16 7.79 16.83
C GLY A 33 -5.25 8.25 15.86
N GLY A 34 -6.11 7.36 15.38
CA GLY A 34 -7.30 7.70 14.60
C GLY A 34 -7.04 8.07 13.13
N THR A 35 -5.83 7.81 12.61
CA THR A 35 -5.50 8.05 11.21
C THR A 35 -5.99 6.91 10.33
N ASP A 36 -6.76 7.23 9.29
CA ASP A 36 -7.40 6.30 8.33
C ASP A 36 -6.43 5.53 7.41
N VAL A 37 -5.13 5.60 7.64
CA VAL A 37 -4.10 4.98 6.81
C VAL A 37 -3.51 3.75 7.49
N ALA A 38 -3.86 2.56 6.97
CA ALA A 38 -3.48 1.23 7.42
C ALA A 38 -2.01 1.13 7.92
N PRO A 39 -1.76 1.29 9.22
CA PRO A 39 -0.40 1.60 9.71
C PRO A 39 0.51 0.37 9.62
N LEU A 40 -0.03 -0.80 9.94
CA LEU A 40 0.77 -2.01 10.11
C LEU A 40 1.15 -2.66 8.77
N SER A 41 0.21 -2.70 7.82
CA SER A 41 0.48 -3.21 6.47
C SER A 41 1.43 -2.29 5.69
N MET A 42 1.40 -0.98 5.96
CA MET A 42 2.37 -0.03 5.41
C MET A 42 3.81 -0.33 5.85
N VAL A 43 4.03 -0.73 7.11
CA VAL A 43 5.37 -1.13 7.59
C VAL A 43 5.90 -2.32 6.79
N PHE A 44 5.09 -3.35 6.60
CA PHE A 44 5.50 -4.52 5.80
C PHE A 44 5.68 -4.18 4.32
N LEU A 45 4.88 -3.26 3.77
CA LEU A 45 5.06 -2.74 2.43
C LEU A 45 6.40 -2.00 2.30
N ALA A 46 6.74 -1.13 3.24
CA ALA A 46 8.00 -0.39 3.24
C ALA A 46 9.21 -1.34 3.26
N ILE A 47 9.15 -2.40 4.10
CA ILE A 47 10.16 -3.45 4.14
C ILE A 47 10.27 -4.15 2.78
N LEU A 48 9.15 -4.54 2.17
CA LEU A 48 9.10 -5.15 0.84
C LEU A 48 9.67 -4.22 -0.25
N ILE A 49 9.39 -2.92 -0.16
CA ILE A 49 9.90 -1.94 -1.09
C ILE A 49 11.43 -1.88 -1.00
N LEU A 50 11.96 -1.68 0.21
CA LEU A 50 13.39 -1.50 0.44
C LEU A 50 14.20 -2.76 0.13
N ILE A 51 13.70 -3.92 0.56
CA ILE A 51 14.42 -5.18 0.39
C ILE A 51 14.22 -5.74 -1.01
N TRP A 52 13.02 -5.68 -1.59
CA TRP A 52 12.71 -6.43 -2.81
C TRP A 52 12.42 -5.57 -4.04
N PHE A 53 11.49 -4.63 -3.95
CA PHE A 53 11.03 -3.88 -5.13
C PHE A 53 12.10 -2.90 -5.63
N LEU A 54 12.67 -2.09 -4.74
CA LEU A 54 13.64 -1.05 -5.11
C LEU A 54 14.91 -1.63 -5.74
N PRO A 55 15.56 -2.68 -5.19
CA PRO A 55 16.72 -3.28 -5.83
C PRO A 55 16.38 -3.95 -7.17
N ARG A 56 15.16 -4.48 -7.32
CA ARG A 56 14.70 -5.10 -8.56
C ARG A 56 14.44 -4.04 -9.64
N PHE A 57 13.81 -2.93 -9.27
CA PHE A 57 13.53 -1.80 -10.15
C PHE A 57 14.83 -1.14 -10.64
N LEU A 58 15.78 -0.89 -9.74
CA LEU A 58 17.09 -0.31 -10.08
C LEU A 58 17.93 -1.22 -11.01
N ARG A 59 17.67 -2.53 -11.03
CA ARG A 59 18.32 -3.48 -11.96
C ARG A 59 17.64 -3.54 -13.33
N GLY A 60 16.72 -2.63 -13.63
CA GLY A 60 16.05 -2.53 -14.92
C GLY A 60 14.90 -3.51 -15.11
N ALA A 61 14.32 -4.06 -14.04
CA ALA A 61 13.10 -4.82 -14.17
C ALA A 61 11.96 -3.91 -14.66
N GLY A 62 11.41 -4.23 -15.83
CA GLY A 62 10.29 -3.50 -16.40
C GLY A 62 9.05 -3.56 -15.52
N VAL A 63 8.24 -2.50 -15.58
CA VAL A 63 6.92 -2.46 -14.96
C VAL A 63 5.91 -3.12 -15.92
N PRO A 64 4.93 -3.91 -15.44
CA PRO A 64 3.96 -4.55 -16.31
C PRO A 64 3.16 -3.49 -17.06
N ILE A 65 2.89 -3.72 -18.35
CA ILE A 65 2.14 -2.77 -19.21
C ILE A 65 0.73 -2.47 -18.66
N GLN A 66 0.18 -3.40 -17.88
CA GLN A 66 -1.09 -3.24 -17.18
C GLN A 66 -1.05 -2.11 -16.13
N SER A 67 0.13 -1.67 -15.71
CA SER A 67 0.33 -0.56 -14.77
C SER A 67 0.31 0.81 -15.46
N VAL A 68 0.33 0.87 -16.79
CA VAL A 68 0.36 2.14 -17.55
C VAL A 68 -0.83 3.05 -17.19
N PRO A 69 -2.09 2.57 -17.14
CA PRO A 69 -3.23 3.40 -16.74
C PRO A 69 -3.06 4.00 -15.34
N LEU A 70 -2.51 3.23 -14.40
CA LEU A 70 -2.26 3.70 -13.04
C LEU A 70 -1.18 4.79 -13.01
N ILE A 71 -0.12 4.63 -13.79
CA ILE A 71 0.95 5.63 -13.89
C ILE A 71 0.41 6.93 -14.49
N ILE A 72 -0.40 6.85 -15.55
CA ILE A 72 -1.06 8.02 -16.15
C ILE A 72 -1.96 8.71 -15.12
N PHE A 73 -2.77 7.94 -14.40
CA PHE A 73 -3.62 8.47 -13.32
C PHE A 73 -2.80 9.15 -12.23
N ALA A 74 -1.72 8.52 -11.76
CA ALA A 74 -0.87 9.08 -10.71
C ALA A 74 -0.20 10.39 -11.16
N LEU A 75 0.28 10.46 -12.42
CA LEU A 75 0.83 11.69 -12.99
C LEU A 75 -0.23 12.79 -13.09
N ALA A 76 -1.44 12.45 -13.56
CA ALA A 76 -2.54 13.40 -13.64
C ALA A 76 -2.93 13.94 -12.25
N ALA A 77 -2.96 13.08 -11.24
CA ALA A 77 -3.22 13.45 -9.85
C ALA A 77 -2.14 14.40 -9.30
N VAL A 78 -0.85 14.10 -9.54
CA VAL A 78 0.27 14.97 -9.13
C VAL A 78 0.19 16.34 -9.80
N VAL A 79 -0.09 16.38 -11.11
CA VAL A 79 -0.28 17.64 -11.85
C VAL A 79 -1.47 18.41 -11.29
N SER A 80 -2.58 17.73 -11.01
CA SER A 80 -3.77 18.33 -10.40
C SER A 80 -3.47 18.93 -9.03
N SER A 81 -2.75 18.22 -8.16
CA SER A 81 -2.29 18.72 -6.85
C SER A 81 -1.38 19.94 -6.97
N LEU A 82 -0.48 19.97 -7.97
CA LEU A 82 0.38 21.13 -8.23
C LEU A 82 -0.43 22.34 -8.70
N LEU A 83 -1.44 22.13 -9.55
CA LEU A 83 -2.32 23.19 -10.04
C LEU A 83 -3.21 23.77 -8.93
N ALA A 84 -3.52 22.99 -7.88
CA ALA A 84 -4.31 23.44 -6.75
C ALA A 84 -3.67 24.61 -5.98
N PHE A 85 -2.32 24.72 -5.97
CA PHE A 85 -1.62 25.85 -5.35
C PHE A 85 -1.89 27.20 -6.03
N PHE A 86 -2.37 27.20 -7.28
CA PHE A 86 -2.74 28.41 -8.00
C PHE A 86 -4.22 28.79 -7.81
N GLN A 87 -4.99 27.97 -7.11
CA GLN A 87 -6.42 28.19 -6.84
C GLN A 87 -6.60 28.68 -5.39
N VAL A 88 -7.58 29.58 -5.17
CA VAL A 88 -7.99 29.95 -3.82
C VAL A 88 -8.87 28.83 -3.27
N VAL A 89 -8.22 27.80 -2.71
CA VAL A 89 -8.93 26.70 -2.03
C VAL A 89 -9.20 27.12 -0.59
N PRO A 90 -10.46 27.23 -0.16
CA PRO A 90 -10.77 27.56 1.23
C PRO A 90 -10.30 26.42 2.16
N SER A 91 -9.38 26.70 3.09
CA SER A 91 -8.99 25.72 4.10
C SER A 91 -10.17 25.44 5.03
N PHE A 92 -10.66 24.20 5.00
CA PHE A 92 -11.53 23.69 6.07
C PHE A 92 -10.68 23.41 7.32
N LYS A 93 -11.17 23.82 8.50
CA LYS A 93 -10.60 23.51 9.84
C LYS A 93 -9.19 24.05 10.14
N ASN A 94 -8.76 25.18 9.56
CA ASN A 94 -7.44 25.79 9.83
C ASN A 94 -6.23 24.87 9.51
N GLU A 95 -6.43 23.80 8.74
CA GLU A 95 -5.33 22.98 8.27
C GLU A 95 -4.68 23.63 7.04
N GLY A 96 -3.36 23.83 7.11
CA GLY A 96 -2.61 24.43 6.01
C GLY A 96 -2.67 23.53 4.77
N LEU A 97 -2.99 24.12 3.62
CA LEU A 97 -3.05 23.47 2.30
C LEU A 97 -1.89 22.48 2.07
N TRP A 98 -0.67 22.90 2.42
CA TRP A 98 0.55 22.09 2.32
C TRP A 98 0.49 20.74 3.05
N LYS A 99 -0.08 20.70 4.25
CA LYS A 99 -0.15 19.46 5.04
C LYS A 99 -1.12 18.47 4.39
N ASN A 100 -2.25 18.97 3.88
CA ASN A 100 -3.29 18.15 3.28
C ASN A 100 -2.88 17.62 1.91
N GLU A 101 -2.23 18.45 1.09
CA GLU A 101 -1.64 18.01 -0.18
C GLU A 101 -0.54 16.97 0.05
N PHE A 102 0.36 17.20 1.00
CA PHE A 102 1.42 16.22 1.31
C PHE A 102 0.85 14.88 1.75
N SER A 103 -0.13 14.88 2.67
CA SER A 103 -0.81 13.65 3.11
C SER A 103 -1.48 12.92 1.95
N SER A 104 -2.11 13.66 1.03
CA SER A 104 -2.78 13.10 -0.15
C SER A 104 -1.79 12.48 -1.13
N LEU A 105 -0.66 13.15 -1.39
CA LEU A 105 0.42 12.62 -2.23
C LEU A 105 1.07 11.38 -1.63
N VAL A 106 1.27 11.35 -0.31
CA VAL A 106 1.76 10.17 0.42
C VAL A 106 0.79 9.01 0.25
N SER A 107 -0.52 9.25 0.45
CA SER A 107 -1.56 8.23 0.26
C SER A 107 -1.58 7.67 -1.17
N LEU A 108 -1.50 8.53 -2.17
CA LEU A 108 -1.37 8.12 -3.58
C LEU A 108 -0.13 7.26 -3.80
N GLY A 109 1.03 7.68 -3.27
CA GLY A 109 2.28 6.94 -3.38
C GLY A 109 2.19 5.54 -2.75
N ILE A 110 1.55 5.43 -1.58
CA ILE A 110 1.30 4.14 -0.91
C ILE A 110 0.43 3.24 -1.79
N GLY A 111 -0.67 3.76 -2.33
CA GLY A 111 -1.57 3.01 -3.21
C GLY A 111 -0.87 2.50 -4.48
N VAL A 112 -0.07 3.35 -5.12
CA VAL A 112 0.74 2.97 -6.29
C VAL A 112 1.74 1.87 -5.92
N CYS A 113 2.43 2.00 -4.78
CA CYS A 113 3.37 0.99 -4.33
C CYS A 113 2.70 -0.36 -4.04
N PHE A 114 1.54 -0.36 -3.37
CA PHE A 114 0.77 -1.57 -3.13
C PHE A 114 0.41 -2.27 -4.44
N TYR A 115 -0.11 -1.53 -5.41
CA TYR A 115 -0.47 -2.07 -6.72
C TYR A 115 0.74 -2.69 -7.42
N LEU A 116 1.85 -1.94 -7.52
CA LEU A 116 3.03 -2.39 -8.24
C LEU A 116 3.67 -3.62 -7.59
N VAL A 117 3.81 -3.62 -6.27
CA VAL A 117 4.34 -4.76 -5.53
C VAL A 117 3.43 -5.98 -5.72
N ALA A 118 2.12 -5.83 -5.57
CA ALA A 118 1.18 -6.93 -5.74
C ALA A 118 1.20 -7.50 -7.17
N SER A 119 1.15 -6.63 -8.18
CA SER A 119 1.17 -7.01 -9.59
C SER A 119 2.44 -7.76 -9.98
N LEU A 120 3.60 -7.33 -9.47
CA LEU A 120 4.89 -7.98 -9.76
C LEU A 120 5.15 -9.22 -8.91
N TRP A 121 4.62 -9.26 -7.68
CA TRP A 121 4.86 -10.36 -6.75
C TRP A 121 4.06 -11.60 -7.12
N ILE A 122 2.78 -11.43 -7.47
CA ILE A 122 1.85 -12.50 -7.85
C ILE A 122 2.11 -12.91 -9.31
N SER A 123 3.19 -13.66 -9.50
CA SER A 123 3.68 -14.09 -10.82
C SER A 123 3.20 -15.46 -11.27
N ASP A 124 2.62 -16.25 -10.36
CA ASP A 124 2.21 -17.63 -10.61
C ASP A 124 0.93 -18.01 -9.85
N GLU A 125 0.32 -19.12 -10.25
CA GLU A 125 -0.92 -19.63 -9.65
C GLU A 125 -0.71 -20.04 -8.18
N ALA A 126 0.48 -20.51 -7.82
CA ALA A 126 0.80 -20.92 -6.45
C ALA A 126 0.75 -19.74 -5.48
N LYS A 127 1.36 -18.61 -5.83
CA LYS A 127 1.31 -17.37 -5.04
C LYS A 127 -0.09 -16.78 -5.03
N LEU A 128 -0.83 -16.86 -6.14
CA LEU A 128 -2.22 -16.39 -6.18
C LEU A 128 -3.12 -17.20 -5.23
N LYS A 129 -3.01 -18.54 -5.26
CA LYS A 129 -3.71 -19.42 -4.31
C LYS A 129 -3.33 -19.12 -2.86
N ARG A 130 -2.05 -18.87 -2.60
CA ARG A 130 -1.56 -18.51 -1.26
C ARG A 130 -2.14 -17.16 -0.81
N PHE A 131 -2.15 -16.16 -1.69
CA PHE A 131 -2.77 -14.87 -1.43
C PHE A 131 -4.24 -15.02 -1.01
N PHE A 132 -5.06 -15.71 -1.82
CA PHE A 132 -6.47 -15.93 -1.49
C PHE A 132 -6.67 -16.70 -0.19
N ARG A 133 -5.84 -17.70 0.10
CA ARG A 133 -5.90 -18.45 1.36
C ARG A 133 -5.65 -17.54 2.57
N ILE A 134 -4.63 -16.70 2.50
CA ILE A 134 -4.29 -15.77 3.59
C ILE A 134 -5.40 -14.74 3.74
N VAL A 135 -5.83 -14.09 2.64
CA VAL A 135 -6.92 -13.09 2.67
C VAL A 135 -8.19 -13.67 3.28
N ASN A 136 -8.62 -14.86 2.87
CA ASN A 136 -9.81 -15.51 3.41
C ASN A 136 -9.66 -15.85 4.90
N LEU A 137 -8.47 -16.31 5.32
CA LEU A 137 -8.20 -16.59 6.73
C LEU A 137 -8.23 -15.31 7.59
N SER A 138 -7.48 -14.28 7.19
CA SER A 138 -7.45 -13.00 7.91
C SER A 138 -8.78 -12.27 7.86
N GLY A 139 -9.50 -12.35 6.75
CA GLY A 139 -10.83 -11.78 6.59
C GLY A 139 -11.86 -12.48 7.46
N GLY A 140 -11.82 -13.82 7.53
CA GLY A 140 -12.65 -14.59 8.45
C GLY A 140 -12.39 -14.24 9.92
N LEU A 141 -11.13 -14.07 10.31
CA LEU A 141 -10.77 -13.60 11.66
C LEU A 141 -11.30 -12.18 11.94
N ALA A 142 -11.17 -11.26 10.97
CA ALA A 142 -11.69 -9.90 11.09
C ALA A 142 -13.23 -9.88 11.24
N LEU A 143 -13.94 -10.73 10.49
CA LEU A 143 -15.39 -10.87 10.60
C LEU A 143 -15.82 -11.44 11.94
N LEU A 144 -15.17 -12.51 12.42
CA LEU A 144 -15.44 -13.08 13.74
C LEU A 144 -15.24 -12.05 14.85
N TYR A 145 -14.17 -11.25 14.75
CA TYR A 145 -13.92 -10.17 15.69
C TYR A 145 -15.00 -9.08 15.63
N ALA A 146 -15.48 -8.72 14.44
CA ALA A 146 -16.52 -7.71 14.28
C ALA A 146 -17.90 -8.14 14.85
N MET A 147 -18.10 -9.43 15.11
CA MET A 147 -19.31 -9.96 15.75
C MET A 147 -19.28 -9.93 17.29
N VAL A 148 -18.11 -9.60 17.89
CA VAL A 148 -17.91 -9.48 19.34
C VAL A 148 -17.85 -8.01 19.73
#